data_AF-A0A4V0HVA3-F1
#
_entry.id   AF-A0A4V0HVA3-F1
#
_cell.length_a   1.000
_cell.length_b   1.000
_cell.length_c   1.000
_cell.angle_alpha   90.00
_cell.angle_beta   90.00
_cell.angle_gamma   90.00
#
_symmetry.space_group_name_H-M   'P 1'
#
loop_
_entity.id
_entity.type
_entity.pdbx_description
1 polymer ?
#
loop_
_entity_poly.entity_id
_entity_poly.type
_entity_poly.pdbx_seq_one_letter_code
_entity_poly.pdbx_strand_id
1 'polypeptide(L)'
;MSTFRLLVLIATIPVVAAVASSSWAASAMLRVCHPRIAEIDTREDEELGHRLDAIDFELRRQIQIKEVLLGELIEGRAALADVATQFLAMNRNSPASMGVIRKEYPGETDEEKSAYNVLTFANAELSRGCPVRKAEVLARLDGEFEALFGHHPAAAPSQSVEQ
;
A
#
# COMPACT_ATOMS: atom_id res chain seq x y z
N MET A 1 -70.14 -50.89 16.03
CA MET A 1 -69.33 -52.12 16.21
C MET A 1 -67.97 -51.86 15.58
N SER A 2 -67.07 -51.19 16.29
CA SER A 2 -66.03 -51.77 17.17
C SER A 2 -65.10 -52.74 16.45
N THR A 3 -63.90 -52.27 16.09
CA THR A 3 -62.62 -52.90 16.46
C THR A 3 -61.45 -51.99 16.05
N PHE A 4 -61.05 -51.15 16.99
CA PHE A 4 -59.77 -50.48 17.05
C PHE A 4 -58.71 -51.56 17.37
N ARG A 5 -57.80 -51.88 16.44
CA ARG A 5 -56.60 -52.69 16.73
C ARG A 5 -55.34 -51.86 16.52
N LEU A 6 -54.89 -51.35 17.66
CA LEU A 6 -53.53 -51.11 18.11
C LEU A 6 -52.44 -51.82 17.27
N LEU A 7 -51.50 -51.07 16.72
CA LEU A 7 -50.10 -51.50 16.55
C LEU A 7 -49.19 -50.26 16.54
N VAL A 8 -48.72 -49.92 17.75
CA VAL A 8 -47.58 -49.05 18.05
C VAL A 8 -46.42 -49.99 18.37
N LEU A 9 -45.34 -49.96 17.58
CA LEU A 9 -44.01 -50.62 17.75
C LEU A 9 -43.33 -50.52 16.36
N ILE A 10 -42.14 -49.97 16.11
CA ILE A 10 -40.88 -49.88 16.86
C ILE A 10 -40.09 -48.66 16.38
N ALA A 11 -39.45 -48.02 17.34
CA ALA A 11 -38.49 -46.94 17.21
C ALA A 11 -37.14 -47.40 16.62
N THR A 12 -36.46 -46.43 15.98
CA THR A 12 -35.01 -46.13 16.09
C THR A 12 -33.95 -46.94 15.29
N ILE A 13 -33.05 -46.14 14.67
CA ILE A 13 -31.67 -46.40 14.18
C ILE A 13 -31.56 -46.96 12.74
N PRO A 14 -31.06 -46.17 11.75
CA PRO A 14 -29.63 -45.82 11.71
C PRO A 14 -29.32 -44.38 11.25
N VAL A 15 -29.12 -43.47 12.20
CA VAL A 15 -28.49 -42.16 11.94
C VAL A 15 -26.95 -42.22 12.14
N VAL A 16 -26.42 -43.34 12.61
CA VAL A 16 -24.99 -43.44 12.96
C VAL A 16 -24.08 -43.74 11.76
N ALA A 17 -24.58 -44.33 10.67
CA ALA A 17 -23.75 -44.69 9.51
C ALA A 17 -23.48 -43.53 8.53
N ALA A 18 -24.24 -42.43 8.61
CA ALA A 18 -24.07 -41.27 7.72
C ALA A 18 -23.04 -40.25 8.21
N VAL A 19 -22.49 -40.41 9.42
CA VAL A 19 -21.45 -39.52 9.95
C VAL A 19 -20.04 -39.95 9.50
N ALA A 20 -19.86 -41.22 9.16
CA ALA A 20 -18.56 -41.79 8.79
C ALA A 20 -18.07 -41.42 7.37
N SER A 21 -18.93 -40.95 6.47
CA SER A 21 -18.56 -40.54 5.10
C SER A 21 -18.46 -39.04 4.91
N SER A 22 -18.57 -38.28 6.00
CA SER A 22 -18.66 -36.84 5.93
C SER A 22 -17.27 -36.23 6.09
N SER A 23 -16.70 -35.73 4.99
CA SER A 23 -15.36 -35.12 4.95
C SER A 23 -15.21 -33.93 5.92
N TRP A 24 -16.32 -33.36 6.39
CA TRP A 24 -16.35 -32.33 7.42
C TRP A 24 -16.10 -32.85 8.85
N ALA A 25 -16.39 -34.12 9.15
CA ALA A 25 -16.12 -34.71 10.47
C ALA A 25 -14.63 -35.02 10.65
N ALA A 26 -13.93 -35.39 9.58
CA ALA A 26 -12.48 -35.62 9.61
C ALA A 26 -11.68 -34.33 9.88
N SER A 27 -12.11 -33.19 9.33
CA SER A 27 -11.47 -31.89 9.60
C SER A 27 -11.80 -31.34 10.99
N ALA A 28 -13.00 -31.60 11.52
CA ALA A 28 -13.37 -31.25 12.89
C ALA A 28 -12.59 -32.06 13.93
N MET A 29 -12.36 -33.36 13.71
CA MET A 29 -11.64 -34.21 14.66
C MET A 29 -10.12 -33.94 14.68
N LEU A 30 -9.53 -33.55 13.55
CA LEU A 30 -8.13 -33.08 13.48
C LEU A 30 -7.91 -31.80 14.30
N ARG A 31 -8.89 -30.90 14.36
CA ARG A 31 -8.83 -29.67 15.20
C ARG A 31 -8.91 -29.95 16.69
N VAL A 32 -9.63 -30.99 17.11
CA VAL A 32 -9.80 -31.35 18.53
C VAL A 32 -8.60 -32.10 19.08
N CYS A 33 -7.88 -32.87 18.25
CA CYS A 33 -6.80 -33.75 18.71
C CYS A 33 -5.38 -33.14 18.68
N HIS A 34 -5.20 -31.92 18.15
CA HIS A 34 -3.89 -31.25 18.10
C HIS A 34 -3.90 -29.79 18.59
N PRO A 35 -4.24 -29.54 19.86
CA PRO A 35 -4.15 -28.20 20.44
C PRO A 35 -2.73 -27.60 20.42
N ARG A 36 -1.68 -28.42 20.29
CA ARG A 36 -0.28 -27.94 20.24
C ARG A 36 0.17 -27.35 18.90
N ILE A 37 -0.50 -27.64 17.78
CA ILE A 37 -0.12 -27.04 16.48
C ILE A 37 -0.78 -25.67 16.31
N ALA A 38 -1.92 -25.42 16.97
CA ALA A 38 -2.63 -24.14 16.90
C ALA A 38 -1.95 -22.99 17.67
N GLU A 39 -1.24 -23.28 18.78
CA GLU A 39 -0.59 -22.23 19.60
C GLU A 39 0.74 -21.72 18.98
N ILE A 40 1.39 -22.50 18.12
CA ILE A 40 2.61 -22.08 17.43
C ILE A 40 2.26 -21.11 16.29
N ASP A 41 1.16 -21.36 15.59
CA ASP A 41 0.65 -20.53 14.49
C ASP A 41 0.27 -19.11 14.97
N THR A 42 -0.36 -18.99 16.15
CA THR A 42 -0.81 -17.69 16.67
C THR A 42 0.34 -16.73 16.99
N ARG A 43 1.50 -17.24 17.40
CA ARG A 43 2.64 -16.37 17.75
C ARG A 43 3.34 -15.82 16.51
N GLU A 44 3.51 -16.64 15.47
CA GLU A 44 4.11 -16.18 14.21
C GLU A 44 3.20 -15.15 13.53
N ASP A 45 1.88 -15.35 13.58
CA ASP A 45 0.89 -14.40 13.09
C ASP A 45 0.89 -13.08 13.87
N GLU A 46 0.99 -13.12 15.20
CA GLU A 46 1.13 -11.92 16.04
C GLU A 46 2.42 -11.15 15.73
N GLU A 47 3.55 -11.85 15.61
CA GLU A 47 4.84 -11.23 15.27
C GLU A 47 4.81 -10.62 13.86
N LEU A 48 4.17 -11.29 12.89
CA LEU A 48 3.97 -10.74 11.55
C LEU A 48 3.03 -9.53 11.57
N GLY A 49 1.93 -9.59 12.31
CA GLY A 49 0.98 -8.48 12.47
C GLY A 49 1.69 -7.23 13.00
N HIS A 50 2.45 -7.36 14.08
CA HIS A 50 3.23 -6.26 14.63
C HIS A 50 4.26 -5.67 13.65
N ARG A 51 4.89 -6.52 12.82
CA ARG A 51 5.82 -6.04 11.79
C ARG A 51 5.10 -5.27 10.69
N LEU A 52 3.94 -5.74 10.24
CA LEU A 52 3.14 -5.06 9.23
C LEU A 52 2.61 -3.72 9.74
N ASP A 53 2.13 -3.67 10.98
CA ASP A 53 1.68 -2.43 11.62
C ASP A 53 2.81 -1.40 11.72
N ALA A 54 4.02 -1.82 12.07
CA ALA A 54 5.19 -0.93 12.11
C ALA A 54 5.55 -0.38 10.73
N ILE A 55 5.46 -1.21 9.68
CA ILE A 55 5.69 -0.79 8.29
C ILE A 55 4.61 0.18 7.82
N ASP A 56 3.33 -0.12 8.09
CA ASP A 56 2.21 0.75 7.72
C ASP A 56 2.30 2.11 8.42
N PHE A 57 2.63 2.12 9.71
CA PHE A 57 2.83 3.35 10.47
C PHE A 57 3.94 4.23 9.86
N GLU A 58 5.10 3.64 9.55
CA GLU A 58 6.21 4.40 8.96
C GLU A 58 5.88 4.88 7.54
N LEU A 59 5.18 4.07 6.74
CA LEU A 59 4.74 4.46 5.40
C LEU A 59 3.77 5.65 5.46
N ARG A 60 2.77 5.60 6.34
CA ARG A 60 1.82 6.72 6.54
C ARG A 60 2.52 7.99 6.99
N ARG A 61 3.48 7.86 7.91
CA ARG A 61 4.29 8.99 8.38
C ARG A 61 5.07 9.63 7.23
N GLN A 62 5.67 8.83 6.35
CA GLN A 62 6.38 9.36 5.17
C GLN A 62 5.45 10.03 4.17
N ILE A 63 4.26 9.47 3.93
CA ILE A 63 3.24 10.08 3.06
C ILE A 63 2.84 11.46 3.61
N GLN A 64 2.52 11.55 4.90
CA GLN A 64 2.13 12.80 5.54
C GLN A 64 3.23 13.88 5.43
N ILE A 65 4.50 13.51 5.64
CA ILE A 65 5.62 14.44 5.49
C ILE A 65 5.73 14.92 4.03
N LYS A 66 5.62 14.00 3.06
CA LYS A 66 5.66 14.36 1.63
C LYS A 66 4.53 15.29 1.22
N GLU A 67 3.32 15.05 1.72
CA GLU A 67 2.14 15.90 1.46
C GLU A 67 2.35 17.31 2.01
N VAL A 68 2.85 17.45 3.24
CA VAL A 68 3.16 18.76 3.83
C VAL A 68 4.21 19.49 2.98
N LEU A 69 5.30 18.81 2.61
CA LEU A 69 6.36 19.42 1.80
C LEU A 69 5.87 19.85 0.41
N LEU A 70 5.00 19.05 -0.22
CA LEU A 70 4.40 19.40 -1.50
C LEU A 70 3.43 20.57 -1.36
N GLY A 71 2.66 20.65 -0.28
CA GLY A 71 1.80 21.80 0.02
C GLY A 71 2.62 23.09 0.14
N GLU A 72 3.68 23.08 0.96
CA GLU A 72 4.61 24.21 1.10
C GLU A 72 5.26 24.61 -0.24
N LEU A 73 5.65 23.62 -1.05
CA LEU A 73 6.21 23.86 -2.38
C LEU A 73 5.18 24.53 -3.28
N ILE A 74 3.97 23.97 -3.40
CA ILE A 74 2.90 24.46 -4.29
C ILE A 74 2.44 25.86 -3.87
N GLU A 75 2.40 26.15 -2.58
CA GLU A 75 2.06 27.46 -2.04
C GLU A 75 3.20 28.48 -2.18
N GLY A 76 4.37 28.06 -2.66
CA GLY A 76 5.54 28.93 -2.87
C GLY A 76 6.25 29.32 -1.58
N ARG A 77 6.00 28.59 -0.48
CA ARG A 77 6.67 28.79 0.81
C ARG A 77 8.00 28.03 0.92
N ALA A 78 8.18 26.99 0.10
CA ALA A 78 9.43 26.25 -0.03
C ALA A 78 9.96 26.29 -1.47
N ALA A 79 11.29 26.26 -1.60
CA ALA A 79 11.97 26.11 -2.88
C ALA A 79 12.11 24.63 -3.27
N LEU A 80 12.21 24.35 -4.57
CA LEU A 80 12.37 23.02 -5.12
C LEU A 80 13.63 22.31 -4.57
N ALA A 81 14.74 23.04 -4.43
CA ALA A 81 16.00 22.48 -3.93
C ALA A 81 15.87 21.89 -2.50
N ASP A 82 15.18 22.62 -1.62
CA ASP A 82 15.01 22.21 -0.22
C ASP A 82 14.10 20.98 -0.12
N VAL A 83 13.00 20.98 -0.90
CA VAL A 83 12.07 19.85 -0.93
C VAL A 83 12.70 18.63 -1.58
N ALA A 84 13.46 18.79 -2.66
CA ALA A 84 14.20 17.71 -3.32
C ALA A 84 15.24 17.07 -2.39
N THR A 85 15.93 17.90 -1.59
CA THR A 85 16.90 17.43 -0.57
C THR A 85 16.20 16.59 0.50
N GLN A 86 15.04 17.05 0.99
CA GLN A 86 14.26 16.31 1.99
C GLN A 86 13.68 15.01 1.41
N PHE A 87 13.18 15.02 0.17
CA PHE A 87 12.74 13.82 -0.54
C PHE A 87 13.87 12.82 -0.69
N LEU A 88 15.06 13.28 -1.07
CA LEU A 88 16.24 12.44 -1.22
C LEU A 88 16.64 11.82 0.12
N ALA A 89 16.69 12.63 1.18
CA ALA A 89 17.03 12.15 2.52
C ALA A 89 16.06 11.08 3.03
N MET A 90 14.75 11.24 2.81
CA MET A 90 13.75 10.23 3.16
C MET A 90 13.94 8.93 2.37
N ASN A 91 14.17 9.04 1.06
CA ASN A 91 14.26 7.87 0.19
C ASN A 91 15.60 7.13 0.30
N ARG A 92 16.69 7.77 0.77
CA ARG A 92 18.02 7.15 0.92
C ARG A 92 18.02 5.89 1.79
N ASN A 93 17.12 5.79 2.77
CA ASN A 93 16.98 4.61 3.63
C ASN A 93 16.18 3.47 2.98
N SER A 94 15.62 3.69 1.79
CA SER A 94 14.86 2.70 1.01
C SER A 94 15.55 2.46 -0.34
N PRO A 95 16.42 1.42 -0.44
CA PRO A 95 17.08 1.07 -1.69
C PRO A 95 16.11 0.82 -2.85
N ALA A 96 14.93 0.25 -2.56
CA ALA A 96 13.88 0.03 -3.54
C ALA A 96 13.35 1.35 -4.12
N SER A 97 13.07 2.34 -3.26
CA SER A 97 12.59 3.66 -3.69
C SER A 97 13.65 4.40 -4.51
N MET A 98 14.92 4.38 -4.08
CA MET A 98 16.02 4.96 -4.85
C MET A 98 16.22 4.27 -6.20
N GLY A 99 16.00 2.95 -6.28
CA GLY A 99 16.06 2.20 -7.52
C GLY A 99 15.04 2.68 -8.55
N VAL A 100 13.81 2.98 -8.13
CA VAL A 100 12.76 3.53 -9.00
C VAL A 100 13.14 4.94 -9.49
N ILE A 101 13.53 5.84 -8.57
CA ILE A 101 13.90 7.22 -8.89
C ILE A 101 15.04 7.28 -9.92
N ARG A 102 16.06 6.41 -9.75
CA ARG A 102 17.20 6.34 -10.68
C ARG A 102 16.86 5.78 -12.05
N LYS A 103 15.80 4.98 -12.17
CA LYS A 103 15.37 4.36 -13.41
C LYS A 103 14.44 5.28 -14.22
N GLU A 104 13.62 6.08 -13.54
CA GLU A 104 12.55 6.85 -14.16
C GLU A 104 13.03 8.10 -14.91
N TYR A 105 14.14 8.71 -14.45
CA TYR A 105 14.69 9.92 -15.06
C TYR A 105 16.18 9.76 -15.39
N PRO A 106 16.62 10.02 -16.65
CA PRO A 106 18.01 9.91 -17.07
C PRO A 106 18.86 11.12 -16.63
N GLY A 107 18.72 11.57 -15.38
CA GLY A 107 19.57 12.61 -14.80
C GLY A 107 20.96 12.09 -14.42
N GLU A 108 21.92 12.99 -14.25
CA GLU A 108 23.30 12.64 -13.89
C GLU A 108 23.44 12.36 -12.39
N THR A 109 22.72 13.11 -11.56
CA THR A 109 22.84 13.05 -10.08
C THR A 109 21.56 12.56 -9.41
N ASP A 110 21.69 12.04 -8.18
CA ASP A 110 20.52 11.64 -7.38
C ASP A 110 19.69 12.88 -6.96
N GLU A 111 20.34 14.02 -6.77
CA GLU A 111 19.73 15.31 -6.45
C GLU A 111 18.82 15.78 -7.59
N GLU A 112 19.31 15.76 -8.84
CA GLU A 112 18.56 16.10 -10.04
C GLU A 112 17.36 15.17 -10.23
N LYS A 113 17.58 13.85 -10.10
CA LYS A 113 16.50 12.85 -10.17
C LYS A 113 15.47 13.05 -9.06
N SER A 114 15.89 13.41 -7.86
CA SER A 114 14.99 13.72 -6.75
C SER A 114 14.16 14.98 -7.03
N ALA A 115 14.77 16.04 -7.55
CA ALA A 115 14.07 17.26 -7.93
C ALA A 115 13.05 16.99 -9.04
N TYR A 116 13.43 16.21 -10.06
CA TYR A 116 12.51 15.78 -11.11
C TYR A 116 11.32 14.97 -10.55
N ASN A 117 11.60 14.04 -9.64
CA ASN A 117 10.56 13.26 -8.97
C ASN A 117 9.58 14.18 -8.20
N VAL A 118 10.09 15.20 -7.50
CA VAL A 118 9.25 16.22 -6.83
C VAL A 118 8.35 16.96 -7.84
N LEU A 119 8.86 17.35 -9.01
CA LEU A 119 8.04 17.97 -10.08
C LEU A 119 6.90 17.04 -10.50
N THR A 120 7.17 15.75 -10.68
CA THR A 120 6.16 14.74 -11.05
C THR A 120 5.06 14.64 -9.98
N PHE A 121 5.42 14.62 -8.70
CA PHE A 121 4.45 14.63 -7.60
C PHE A 121 3.64 15.94 -7.54
N ALA A 122 4.29 17.10 -7.66
CA ALA A 122 3.63 18.39 -7.65
C ALA A 122 2.63 18.52 -8.82
N ASN A 123 3.01 18.06 -10.02
CA ASN A 123 2.14 18.01 -11.19
C ASN A 123 0.89 17.13 -10.94
N ALA A 124 1.07 15.95 -10.35
CA ALA A 124 -0.03 15.05 -10.00
C ALA A 124 -0.98 15.70 -8.98
N GLU A 125 -0.44 16.33 -7.94
CA GLU A 125 -1.22 16.96 -6.88
C GLU A 125 -2.01 18.17 -7.38
N LEU A 126 -1.38 19.05 -8.17
CA LEU A 126 -2.04 20.19 -8.82
C LEU A 126 -3.16 19.75 -9.76
N SER A 127 -2.98 18.62 -10.46
CA SER A 127 -3.99 18.07 -11.36
C SER A 127 -5.23 17.59 -10.62
N ARG A 128 -5.08 17.09 -9.38
CA ARG A 128 -6.20 16.64 -8.54
C ARG A 128 -6.87 17.80 -7.81
N GLY A 129 -6.09 18.71 -7.23
CA GLY A 129 -6.60 19.73 -6.30
C GLY A 129 -6.95 21.07 -6.94
N CYS A 130 -6.10 21.60 -7.83
CA CYS A 130 -6.29 22.95 -8.37
C CYS A 130 -5.74 23.11 -9.80
N PRO A 131 -6.49 22.65 -10.82
CA PRO A 131 -6.05 22.74 -12.22
C PRO A 131 -5.78 24.16 -12.70
N VAL A 132 -6.44 25.17 -12.12
CA VAL A 132 -6.30 26.59 -12.52
C VAL A 132 -4.89 27.13 -12.22
N ARG A 133 -4.33 26.80 -11.04
CA ARG A 133 -2.99 27.25 -10.64
C ARG A 133 -1.87 26.38 -11.21
N LYS A 134 -2.21 25.23 -11.79
CA LYS A 134 -1.25 24.23 -12.27
C LYS A 134 -0.20 24.82 -13.21
N ALA A 135 -0.62 25.56 -14.24
CA ALA A 135 0.30 26.11 -15.23
C ALA A 135 1.29 27.11 -14.64
N GLU A 136 0.80 28.01 -13.76
CA GLU A 136 1.61 29.00 -13.06
C GLU A 136 2.65 28.34 -12.15
N VAL A 137 2.21 27.40 -11.30
CA VAL A 137 3.08 26.73 -10.33
C VAL A 137 4.13 25.89 -11.05
N LEU A 138 3.75 25.12 -12.09
CA LEU A 138 4.71 24.31 -12.85
C LEU A 138 5.72 25.19 -13.61
N ALA A 139 5.31 26.29 -14.21
CA ALA A 139 6.24 27.21 -14.87
C ALA A 139 7.29 27.77 -13.91
N ARG A 140 6.90 28.11 -12.67
CA ARG A 140 7.86 28.52 -11.63
C ARG A 140 8.82 27.38 -11.29
N LEU A 141 8.30 26.18 -11.03
CA LEU A 141 9.11 25.05 -10.61
C LEU A 141 10.07 24.57 -11.72
N ASP A 142 9.66 24.65 -12.99
CA ASP A 142 10.54 24.40 -14.14
C ASP A 142 11.68 25.41 -14.19
N GLY A 143 11.41 26.69 -13.90
CA GLY A 143 12.44 27.72 -13.79
C GLY A 143 13.40 27.51 -12.62
N GLU A 144 12.90 27.03 -11.47
CA GLU A 144 13.77 26.64 -10.34
C GLU A 144 14.65 25.43 -10.68
N PHE A 145 14.10 24.44 -11.40
CA PHE A 145 14.86 23.30 -11.87
C PHE A 145 15.97 23.72 -12.85
N GLU A 146 15.64 24.54 -13.84
CA GLU A 146 16.62 25.07 -14.80
C GLU A 146 17.72 25.88 -14.11
N ALA A 147 17.38 26.70 -13.12
CA ALA A 147 18.36 27.45 -12.34
C ALA A 147 19.33 26.55 -11.56
N LEU A 148 18.88 25.37 -11.11
CA LEU A 148 19.69 24.42 -10.34
C LEU A 148 20.60 23.56 -11.22
N PHE A 149 20.12 23.13 -12.39
CA PHE A 149 20.80 22.11 -13.20
C PHE A 149 21.28 22.62 -14.57
N GLY A 150 20.92 23.85 -14.96
CA GLY A 150 21.35 24.47 -16.22
C GLY A 150 20.63 23.96 -17.46
N HIS A 151 19.53 23.21 -17.30
CA HIS A 151 18.67 22.77 -18.39
C HIS A 151 17.23 22.61 -17.91
N HIS A 152 16.28 22.68 -18.85
CA HIS A 152 14.89 22.37 -18.55
C HIS A 152 14.71 20.89 -18.15
N PRO A 153 13.74 20.57 -17.26
CA PRO A 153 13.37 19.20 -17.02
C PRO A 153 12.88 18.58 -18.33
N ALA A 154 13.26 17.33 -18.61
CA ALA A 154 12.73 16.63 -19.76
C ALA A 154 11.20 16.57 -19.60
N ALA A 155 10.45 16.86 -20.68
CA ALA A 155 9.00 16.85 -20.64
C ALA A 155 8.52 15.60 -19.90
N ALA A 156 7.74 15.81 -18.83
CA ALA A 156 7.24 14.71 -18.02
C ALA A 156 6.65 13.66 -18.95
N PRO A 157 7.07 12.38 -18.87
CA PRO A 157 6.44 11.35 -19.66
C PRO A 157 4.96 11.48 -19.36
N SER A 158 4.18 11.78 -20.40
CA SER A 158 2.73 11.84 -20.29
C SER A 158 2.34 10.56 -19.60
N GLN A 159 1.88 10.65 -18.34
CA GLN A 159 1.60 9.48 -17.53
C GLN A 159 0.49 8.73 -18.25
N SER A 160 0.90 7.79 -19.11
CA SER A 160 0.05 6.79 -19.71
C SER A 160 -0.32 5.88 -18.55
N VAL A 161 -1.34 6.31 -17.81
CA VAL A 161 -1.95 5.50 -16.77
C VAL A 161 -2.69 4.37 -17.52
N GLU A 162 -1.95 3.37 -17.98
CA GLU A 162 -2.51 2.04 -18.21
C GLU A 162 -2.81 1.47 -16.81
N GLN A 163 -4.09 1.55 -16.43
CA GLN A 163 -4.63 0.84 -15.27
C GLN A 163 -4.75 -0.65 -15.56
#